data_AF-A0A455W7U0-F1
#
_entry.id   AF-A0A455W7U0-F1
#
_cell.length_a   1.000
_cell.length_b   1.000
_cell.length_c   1.000
_cell.angle_alpha   90.00
_cell.angle_beta   90.00
_cell.angle_gamma   90.00
#
_symmetry.space_group_name_H-M   'P 1'
#
loop_
_entity.id
_entity.type
_entity.pdbx_description
1 polymer ?
#
loop_
_entity_poly.entity_id
_entity_poly.type
_entity_poly.pdbx_seq_one_letter_code
_entity_poly.pdbx_strand_id
1 'polypeptide(L)'
;MAMYPTAYLEHYADKYAANMLYKHGLKLEAYLADPARYEHLLGAPFPLMSAQTKVRVRLIREDALQQQAEEIAQELDGLPRNNVRPFEPLRHQRHPKRRGRLSCFKRTTRPQPQTT
;
A
#
# COMPACT_ATOMS: atom_id res chain seq x y z
N MET A 1 18.17 -3.66 -48.74
CA MET A 1 16.77 -4.13 -48.75
C MET A 1 16.84 -5.63 -48.59
N ALA A 2 16.53 -6.17 -47.41
CA ALA A 2 16.58 -7.61 -47.19
C ALA A 2 15.39 -8.25 -47.90
N MET A 3 15.63 -9.13 -48.86
CA MET A 3 14.57 -9.93 -49.49
C MET A 3 14.40 -11.21 -48.69
N TYR A 4 13.29 -11.32 -47.98
CA TYR A 4 12.91 -12.55 -47.29
C TYR A 4 12.19 -13.49 -48.25
N PRO A 5 12.38 -14.83 -48.12
CA PRO A 5 11.56 -15.80 -48.83
C PRO A 5 10.07 -15.61 -48.52
N THR A 6 9.19 -15.84 -49.49
CA THR A 6 7.73 -15.72 -49.31
C THR A 6 7.21 -16.57 -48.15
N ALA A 7 7.66 -17.82 -48.03
CA ALA A 7 7.28 -18.71 -46.93
C ALA A 7 7.65 -18.16 -45.54
N TYR A 8 8.77 -17.42 -45.43
CA TYR A 8 9.17 -16.76 -44.19
C TYR A 8 8.23 -15.60 -43.86
N LEU A 9 7.91 -14.77 -44.86
CA LEU A 9 6.99 -13.64 -44.70
C LEU A 9 5.60 -14.11 -44.26
N GLU A 10 5.05 -15.14 -44.91
CA GLU A 10 3.73 -15.68 -44.58
C GLU A 10 3.70 -16.24 -43.16
N HIS A 11 4.66 -17.09 -42.79
CA HIS A 11 4.72 -17.69 -41.45
C HIS A 11 4.74 -16.63 -40.32
N TYR A 12 5.59 -15.61 -40.47
CA TYR A 12 5.72 -14.58 -39.44
C TYR A 12 4.64 -13.50 -39.52
N ALA A 13 4.05 -13.25 -40.70
CA ALA A 13 2.87 -12.38 -40.81
C ALA A 13 1.66 -12.99 -40.11
N ASP A 14 1.43 -14.30 -40.27
CA ASP A 14 0.37 -15.03 -39.57
C ASP A 14 0.56 -14.98 -38.05
N LYS A 15 1.78 -15.24 -37.57
CA LYS A 15 2.11 -15.10 -36.14
C LYS A 15 1.89 -13.68 -35.62
N TYR A 16 2.28 -12.68 -36.39
CA TYR A 16 2.10 -11.27 -36.02
C TYR A 16 0.62 -10.90 -35.89
N ALA A 17 -0.22 -11.34 -36.83
CA ALA A 17 -1.65 -11.08 -36.83
C ALA A 17 -2.36 -11.85 -35.71
N ALA A 18 -2.06 -13.14 -35.54
CA ALA A 18 -2.66 -14.00 -34.52
C ALA A 18 -2.41 -13.46 -33.10
N ASN A 19 -1.22 -12.90 -32.84
CA ASN A 19 -0.85 -12.36 -31.53
C ASN A 19 -1.10 -10.84 -31.39
N MET A 20 -1.71 -10.21 -32.42
CA MET A 20 -2.01 -8.78 -32.44
C MET A 20 -0.82 -7.90 -31.99
N LEU A 21 0.39 -8.21 -32.47
CA LEU A 21 1.62 -7.54 -32.01
C LEU A 21 1.62 -6.02 -32.25
N TYR A 22 0.77 -5.53 -33.17
CA TYR A 22 0.52 -4.10 -33.36
C TYR A 22 -0.03 -3.41 -32.10
N LYS A 23 -0.78 -4.11 -31.24
CA LYS A 23 -1.29 -3.57 -29.96
C LYS A 23 -0.18 -3.37 -28.94
N HIS A 24 0.95 -4.07 -29.09
CA HIS A 24 2.16 -3.82 -28.32
C HIS A 24 3.01 -2.67 -28.91
N GLY A 25 2.54 -2.00 -29.96
CA GLY A 25 3.24 -0.89 -30.62
C GLY A 25 4.34 -1.34 -31.58
N LEU A 26 4.42 -2.63 -31.91
CA LEU A 26 5.38 -3.15 -32.88
C LEU A 26 4.89 -2.97 -34.31
N LYS A 27 5.82 -2.68 -35.21
CA LYS A 27 5.58 -2.72 -36.66
C LYS A 27 5.98 -4.09 -37.20
N LEU A 28 5.27 -4.56 -38.22
CA LEU A 28 5.56 -5.85 -38.86
C LEU A 28 7.01 -5.92 -39.37
N GLU A 29 7.52 -4.85 -39.99
CA GLU A 29 8.90 -4.79 -40.48
C GLU A 29 9.94 -4.99 -39.36
N ALA A 30 9.70 -4.38 -38.19
CA ALA A 30 10.58 -4.51 -37.04
C ALA A 30 10.53 -5.93 -36.45
N TYR A 31 9.34 -6.55 -36.45
CA TYR A 31 9.19 -7.94 -36.04
C TYR A 31 9.90 -8.91 -36.99
N LEU A 32 9.76 -8.71 -38.30
CA LEU A 32 10.39 -9.56 -39.32
C LEU A 32 11.92 -9.50 -39.31
N ALA A 33 12.49 -8.36 -38.90
CA ALA A 33 13.93 -8.17 -38.79
C ALA A 33 14.58 -9.07 -37.73
N ASP A 34 13.88 -9.33 -36.62
CA ASP A 34 14.34 -10.22 -35.54
C ASP A 34 13.14 -10.78 -34.75
N PRO A 35 12.49 -11.85 -35.24
CA PRO A 35 11.31 -12.40 -34.59
C PRO A 35 11.59 -12.99 -33.21
N ALA A 36 12.78 -13.59 -33.03
CA ALA A 36 13.19 -14.27 -31.80
C ALA A 36 13.18 -13.30 -30.61
N ARG A 37 13.59 -12.05 -30.84
CA ARG A 37 13.55 -10.99 -29.82
C ARG A 37 12.16 -10.75 -29.24
N TYR A 38 11.11 -10.94 -30.03
CA TYR A 38 9.73 -10.60 -29.66
C TYR A 38 8.89 -11.81 -29.27
N GLU A 39 9.48 -13.01 -29.19
CA GLU A 39 8.74 -14.22 -28.81
C GLU A 39 8.10 -14.12 -27.42
N HIS A 40 8.72 -13.40 -26.50
CA HIS A 40 8.17 -13.13 -25.16
C HIS A 40 6.86 -12.34 -25.17
N LEU A 41 6.52 -11.66 -26.28
CA LEU A 41 5.26 -10.94 -26.43
C LEU A 41 4.14 -11.83 -26.95
N LEU A 42 4.45 -13.01 -27.48
CA LEU A 42 3.45 -13.97 -27.94
C LEU A 42 2.68 -14.51 -26.72
N GLY A 43 1.45 -14.02 -26.54
CA GLY A 43 0.61 -14.34 -25.38
C GLY A 43 0.81 -13.44 -24.15
N ALA A 44 1.69 -12.43 -24.23
CA ALA A 44 1.76 -11.42 -23.18
C ALA A 44 0.48 -10.58 -23.14
N PRO A 45 0.01 -10.15 -21.95
CA PRO A 45 -1.11 -9.24 -21.88
C PRO A 45 -0.75 -7.91 -22.57
N PHE A 46 -1.74 -7.31 -23.25
CA PHE A 46 -1.53 -6.02 -23.89
C PHE A 46 -1.18 -4.95 -22.86
N PRO A 47 -0.30 -4.00 -23.20
CA PRO A 47 -0.01 -2.88 -22.33
C PRO A 47 -1.28 -2.07 -22.06
N LEU A 48 -1.41 -1.56 -20.84
CA LEU A 48 -2.55 -0.73 -20.47
C LEU A 48 -2.55 0.58 -21.27
N MET A 49 -3.73 0.97 -21.72
CA MET A 49 -3.92 2.27 -22.35
C MET A 49 -3.66 3.39 -21.34
N SER A 50 -3.26 4.57 -21.79
CA SER A 50 -2.96 5.71 -20.90
C SER A 50 -4.09 6.05 -19.92
N ALA A 51 -5.34 5.97 -20.37
CA ALA A 51 -6.52 6.14 -19.51
C ALA A 51 -6.65 5.02 -18.45
N GLN A 52 -6.40 3.76 -18.83
CA GLN A 52 -6.44 2.61 -17.93
C GLN A 52 -5.31 2.71 -16.88
N THR A 53 -4.12 3.17 -17.27
CA THR A 53 -3.00 3.39 -16.34
C THR A 53 -3.36 4.43 -15.28
N LYS A 54 -4.04 5.53 -15.64
CA LYS A 54 -4.51 6.52 -14.67
C LYS A 54 -5.49 5.93 -13.66
N VAL A 55 -6.43 5.11 -14.13
CA VAL A 55 -7.39 4.40 -13.25
C VAL A 55 -6.65 3.43 -12.33
N ARG A 56 -5.72 2.64 -12.85
CA ARG A 56 -4.91 1.71 -12.04
C ARG A 56 -4.14 2.43 -10.94
N VAL A 57 -3.48 3.55 -11.26
CA VAL A 57 -2.74 4.35 -10.26
C VAL A 57 -3.69 4.90 -9.19
N ARG A 58 -4.89 5.35 -9.59
CA ARG A 58 -5.90 5.82 -8.65
C ARG A 58 -6.36 4.72 -7.69
N LEU A 59 -6.67 3.52 -8.21
CA LEU A 59 -7.09 2.39 -7.38
C LEU A 59 -6.00 1.97 -6.39
N ILE A 60 -4.75 1.83 -6.85
CA ILE A 60 -3.62 1.51 -5.96
C ILE A 60 -3.48 2.54 -4.84
N ARG A 61 -3.67 3.83 -5.14
CA ARG A 61 -3.63 4.89 -4.14
C ARG A 61 -4.79 4.80 -3.16
N GLU A 62 -6.00 4.53 -3.63
CA GLU A 62 -7.19 4.35 -2.79
C GLU A 62 -7.01 3.15 -1.85
N ASP A 63 -6.53 2.02 -2.35
CA ASP A 63 -6.24 0.82 -1.56
C ASP A 63 -5.19 1.10 -0.47
N ALA A 64 -4.11 1.80 -0.82
CA ALA A 64 -3.08 2.17 0.15
C ALA A 64 -3.61 3.09 1.26
N LEU A 65 -4.50 4.04 0.93
CA LEU A 65 -5.13 4.90 1.92
C LEU A 65 -6.12 4.13 2.81
N GLN A 66 -6.84 3.15 2.25
CA GLN A 66 -7.72 2.29 3.02
C GLN A 66 -6.95 1.44 4.02
N GLN A 67 -5.85 0.81 3.58
CA GLN A 67 -4.97 0.04 4.46
C GLN A 67 -4.43 0.90 5.61
N GLN A 68 -3.96 2.12 5.32
CA GLN A 68 -3.52 3.05 6.36
C GLN A 68 -4.66 3.43 7.32
N ALA A 69 -5.87 3.64 6.83
CA ALA A 69 -7.02 3.96 7.67
C ALA A 69 -7.41 2.78 8.58
N GLU A 70 -7.32 1.54 8.07
CA GLU A 70 -7.56 0.33 8.84
C GLU A 70 -6.50 0.12 9.92
N GLU A 71 -5.22 0.33 9.59
CA GLU A 71 -4.12 0.30 10.57
C GLU A 71 -4.34 1.32 11.69
N ILE A 72 -4.64 2.57 11.34
CA ILE A 72 -4.95 3.63 12.32
C ILE A 72 -6.18 3.24 13.16
N ALA A 73 -7.22 2.67 12.54
CA ALA A 73 -8.42 2.24 13.27
C ALA A 73 -8.09 1.13 14.28
N GLN A 74 -7.24 0.17 13.92
CA GLN A 74 -6.77 -0.89 14.82
C GLN A 74 -5.94 -0.32 15.97
N GLU A 75 -5.02 0.61 15.70
CA GLU A 75 -4.24 1.29 16.73
C GLU A 75 -5.13 2.04 17.72
N LEU A 76 -6.13 2.76 17.21
CA LEU A 76 -7.07 3.55 18.02
C LEU A 76 -8.05 2.70 18.84
N ASP A 77 -8.30 1.45 18.46
CA ASP A 77 -9.21 0.56 19.20
C ASP A 77 -8.65 0.19 20.59
N GLY A 78 -7.32 0.17 20.73
CA GLY A 78 -6.63 -0.06 22.01
C GLY A 78 -6.59 1.16 22.95
N LEU A 79 -6.99 2.35 22.50
CA LEU A 79 -6.92 3.58 23.30
C LEU A 79 -8.17 3.77 24.17
N PRO A 80 -8.03 4.36 25.38
CA PRO A 80 -9.18 4.74 26.18
C PRO A 80 -10.02 5.80 25.46
N ARG A 81 -11.34 5.75 25.65
CA ARG A 81 -12.31 6.60 24.96
C ARG A 81 -12.99 7.57 25.92
N ASN A 82 -13.28 8.78 25.45
CA ASN A 82 -14.15 9.74 26.12
C ASN A 82 -15.42 9.96 25.28
N ASN A 83 -16.57 9.49 25.79
CA ASN A 83 -17.90 9.45 25.19
C ASN A 83 -17.99 8.69 23.84
N VAL A 84 -17.06 8.91 22.90
CA VAL A 84 -16.80 8.12 21.68
C VAL A 84 -15.35 8.30 21.17
N ARG A 85 -14.65 9.38 21.55
CA ARG A 85 -13.37 9.77 20.96
C ARG A 85 -12.19 9.07 21.65
N PRO A 86 -11.33 8.33 20.92
CA PRO A 86 -10.08 7.82 21.50
C PRO A 86 -9.16 8.99 21.87
N PHE A 87 -8.48 8.89 23.00
CA PHE A 87 -7.49 9.89 23.43
C PHE A 87 -6.25 9.18 23.97
N GLU A 88 -5.09 9.76 23.69
CA GLU A 88 -3.83 9.28 24.25
C GLU A 88 -3.68 9.81 25.69
N PRO A 89 -3.55 8.94 26.70
CA PRO A 89 -3.38 9.40 28.08
C PRO A 89 -2.06 10.16 28.25
N LEU A 90 -2.15 11.39 28.76
CA LEU A 90 -0.97 12.20 29.03
C LEU A 90 -0.11 11.57 30.13
N ARG A 91 1.05 11.01 29.76
CA ARG A 91 2.02 10.45 30.71
C ARG A 91 2.89 11.56 31.29
N HIS A 92 2.61 11.96 32.52
CA HIS A 92 3.49 12.88 33.25
C HIS A 92 4.68 12.14 33.87
N GLN A 93 5.90 12.61 33.62
CA GLN A 93 7.05 12.24 34.45
C GLN A 93 6.92 12.91 35.81
N ARG A 94 6.76 12.11 36.86
CA ARG A 94 6.81 12.62 38.24
C ARG A 94 8.25 12.61 38.70
N HIS A 95 8.80 13.79 39.01
CA HIS A 95 10.07 13.85 39.71
C HIS A 95 9.96 13.12 41.05
N PRO A 96 10.94 12.28 41.42
CA PRO A 96 10.93 11.60 42.70
C PRO A 96 10.94 12.64 43.81
N LYS A 97 9.87 12.68 44.61
CA LYS A 97 9.84 13.56 45.78
C LYS A 97 10.89 13.07 46.76
N ARG A 98 11.85 13.94 47.11
CA ARG A 98 12.80 13.74 48.22
C ARG A 98 11.99 13.52 49.51
N ARG A 99 11.64 12.27 49.82
CA ARG A 99 11.04 11.92 51.11
C ARG A 99 12.17 11.89 52.13
N GLY A 100 12.37 13.00 52.84
CA GLY A 100 13.05 12.94 54.13
C GLY A 100 12.25 12.05 55.08
N ARG A 101 12.93 11.25 55.91
CA ARG A 101 12.34 10.26 56.84
C ARG A 101 11.27 10.82 57.81
N LEU A 102 11.08 12.14 57.86
CA LEU A 102 10.20 12.85 58.79
C LEU A 102 8.76 13.06 58.30
N SER A 103 8.43 12.83 57.03
CA SER A 103 7.06 13.11 56.52
C SER A 103 6.02 12.04 56.85
N CYS A 104 6.44 10.88 57.37
CA CYS A 104 5.56 9.74 57.65
C CYS A 104 4.87 9.83 59.02
N PHE A 105 5.30 10.73 59.91
CA PHE A 105 4.82 10.80 61.29
C PHE A 105 3.70 11.82 61.55
N LYS A 106 3.22 12.56 60.53
CA LYS A 106 2.19 13.62 60.72
C LYS A 106 0.84 13.32 60.07
N ARG A 107 0.49 12.06 59.80
CA ARG A 107 -0.82 11.69 59.23
C ARG A 107 -1.45 10.49 59.91
N THR A 108 -1.75 10.60 61.20
CA THR A 108 -2.84 9.83 61.82
C THR A 108 -3.40 10.57 63.02
N THR A 109 -4.37 11.45 62.79
CA THR A 109 -5.45 11.68 63.76
C THR A 109 -6.73 11.31 63.02
N ARG A 110 -7.15 10.05 63.15
CA ARG A 110 -8.52 9.66 62.78
C ARG A 110 -9.47 10.48 63.67
N PRO A 111 -10.50 11.14 63.12
CA PRO A 111 -11.54 11.71 63.95
C PRO A 111 -12.28 10.56 64.66
N GLN A 112 -12.40 10.66 65.99
CA GLN A 112 -13.19 9.73 66.81
C GLN A 112 -14.68 9.91 66.49
N PRO A 113 -15.47 8.83 66.42
CA PRO A 113 -16.91 8.93 66.24
C PRO A 113 -17.55 9.55 67.50
N GLN A 114 -18.40 10.57 67.30
CA GLN A 114 -19.21 11.14 68.36
C GLN A 114 -20.40 10.22 68.63
N THR A 115 -20.49 9.68 69.84
CA THR A 115 -21.68 9.01 70.37
C THR A 115 -22.49 10.00 71.21
N THR A 116 -23.70 10.33 70.76
CA THR A 116 -24.97 10.41 71.51
C THR A 116 -26.07 10.88 70.57
#